data_AF-A0A396QRF5-F1
#
_entry.id   AF-A0A396QRF5-F1
#
_cell.length_a   1.000
_cell.length_b   1.000
_cell.length_c   1.000
_cell.angle_alpha   90.00
_cell.angle_beta   90.00
_cell.angle_gamma   90.00
#
_symmetry.space_group_name_H-M   'P 1'
#
loop_
_entity.id
_entity.type
_entity.pdbx_description
1 polymer ?
#
loop_
_entity_poly.entity_id
_entity_poly.type
_entity_poly.pdbx_seq_one_letter_code
_entity_poly.pdbx_strand_id
1 'polypeptide(L)'
;QGAHSGAHLRDLVQKHFNIPVCDDTCSGNRQIAAADKKPATAREFMTDYGKALLNQIPCMRMMSIKKRKVLTGGARGIIYHTMKFCDYYSFEYANIKDSREVPLLKIETDGTRQSSGQLSTRLDAFAESLSLSDTERETKRDGRYTAGIDSGSASTDVVILDQDKNLVAWSVVPTGAGAAAGAGKALAGALEKAGLTEADLGKIVSTGYGRETIGRGDASVTEITCHARGAHYLNPEARTVIDIGGQDSKVICIDGQGTVQNFVMNDKCAAGTGRFLEMMARTMELTMEEMSALGQKWREDVTISSMCTVFAESEVVSLIARNTPSPDIIHGLNKAVAAKTAALVKRVGGEEVYMMTGGVARNEGIVRVLEEKLGTRIYVSEYAQLCGAIGAALIAIDVV
;
A
#
# COMPACT_ATOMS: atom_id res chain seq x y z
N GLN A 1 7.96 -3.18 -18.80
CA GLN A 1 9.41 -3.32 -19.07
C GLN A 1 10.05 -4.27 -18.05
N GLY A 2 11.29 -4.73 -18.31
CA GLY A 2 12.07 -5.56 -17.37
C GLY A 2 12.10 -7.06 -17.70
N ALA A 3 12.14 -7.90 -16.66
CA ALA A 3 12.14 -9.36 -16.78
C ALA A 3 10.79 -9.89 -17.29
N HIS A 4 10.79 -10.97 -18.04
CA HIS A 4 9.54 -11.68 -18.37
C HIS A 4 9.15 -12.63 -17.24
N SER A 5 7.86 -12.75 -16.99
CA SER A 5 7.26 -13.61 -15.95
C SER A 5 6.19 -14.55 -16.50
N GLY A 6 6.09 -14.72 -17.81
CA GLY A 6 5.05 -15.53 -18.45
C GLY A 6 3.74 -14.78 -18.67
N ALA A 7 2.82 -15.45 -19.37
CA ALA A 7 1.49 -14.92 -19.71
C ALA A 7 0.67 -14.51 -18.48
N HIS A 8 0.86 -15.20 -17.35
CA HIS A 8 0.07 -14.94 -16.14
C HIS A 8 0.19 -13.50 -15.61
N LEU A 9 1.40 -12.94 -15.55
CA LEU A 9 1.56 -11.54 -15.11
C LEU A 9 0.93 -10.59 -16.10
N ARG A 10 1.13 -10.83 -17.40
CA ARG A 10 0.55 -9.99 -18.46
C ARG A 10 -0.97 -10.00 -18.37
N ASP A 11 -1.58 -11.16 -18.24
CA ASP A 11 -3.03 -11.31 -18.10
C ASP A 11 -3.55 -10.64 -16.83
N LEU A 12 -2.78 -10.72 -15.73
CA LEU A 12 -3.10 -10.03 -14.50
C LEU A 12 -3.05 -8.52 -14.71
N VAL A 13 -1.95 -7.98 -15.24
CA VAL A 13 -1.82 -6.54 -15.55
C VAL A 13 -2.98 -6.10 -16.45
N GLN A 14 -3.24 -6.79 -17.57
CA GLN A 14 -4.30 -6.42 -18.49
C GLN A 14 -5.70 -6.35 -17.86
N LYS A 15 -5.98 -7.11 -16.79
CA LYS A 15 -7.25 -7.07 -16.07
C LYS A 15 -7.42 -5.81 -15.20
N HIS A 16 -6.33 -5.16 -14.82
CA HIS A 16 -6.34 -4.01 -13.90
C HIS A 16 -6.25 -2.66 -14.60
N PHE A 17 -6.04 -2.61 -15.92
CA PHE A 17 -5.97 -1.35 -16.69
C PHE A 17 -6.99 -1.38 -17.84
N ASN A 18 -7.78 -0.32 -17.95
CA ASN A 18 -8.74 -0.11 -19.05
C ASN A 18 -8.10 0.45 -20.34
N ILE A 19 -6.77 0.52 -20.39
CA ILE A 19 -5.99 0.94 -21.56
C ILE A 19 -5.17 -0.22 -22.14
N PRO A 20 -4.72 -0.13 -23.41
CA PRO A 20 -3.85 -1.14 -23.99
C PRO A 20 -2.54 -1.31 -23.20
N VAL A 21 -2.21 -2.55 -22.82
CA VAL A 21 -0.95 -2.89 -22.15
C VAL A 21 0.06 -3.41 -23.18
N CYS A 22 1.19 -2.72 -23.32
CA CYS A 22 2.31 -3.14 -24.17
C CYS A 22 3.35 -3.93 -23.36
N ASP A 23 3.64 -5.18 -23.77
CA ASP A 23 4.63 -6.04 -23.12
C ASP A 23 6.05 -5.80 -23.66
N ASP A 24 6.73 -4.79 -23.11
CA ASP A 24 8.13 -4.48 -23.40
C ASP A 24 9.15 -5.29 -22.54
N THR A 25 8.77 -6.47 -22.05
CA THR A 25 9.72 -7.35 -21.34
C THR A 25 10.69 -8.05 -22.29
N CYS A 26 11.70 -8.72 -21.74
CA CYS A 26 12.75 -9.38 -22.53
C CYS A 26 12.30 -10.49 -23.51
N SER A 27 11.06 -10.95 -23.43
CA SER A 27 10.45 -11.84 -24.42
C SER A 27 9.13 -11.34 -25.02
N GLY A 28 8.50 -10.30 -24.46
CA GLY A 28 7.28 -9.71 -25.03
C GLY A 28 7.47 -9.13 -26.44
N ASN A 29 8.66 -8.56 -26.70
CA ASN A 29 9.05 -8.01 -28.00
C ASN A 29 9.87 -8.98 -28.87
N ARG A 30 9.84 -10.29 -28.58
CA ARG A 30 10.47 -11.30 -29.44
C ARG A 30 9.46 -11.82 -30.46
N GLN A 31 9.10 -10.97 -31.40
CA GLN A 31 8.39 -11.39 -32.59
C GLN A 31 9.34 -11.42 -33.77
N ILE A 32 9.29 -12.49 -34.54
CA ILE A 32 9.96 -12.57 -35.83
C ILE A 32 8.92 -12.16 -36.84
N ALA A 33 9.07 -10.95 -37.39
CA ALA A 33 8.24 -10.53 -38.51
C ALA A 33 8.42 -11.53 -39.65
N ALA A 34 7.32 -11.83 -40.35
CA ALA A 34 7.42 -12.61 -41.58
C ALA A 34 8.35 -11.87 -42.55
N ALA A 35 9.22 -12.61 -43.23
CA ALA A 35 10.06 -12.01 -44.25
C ALA A 35 9.18 -11.38 -45.34
N ASP A 36 9.56 -10.19 -45.82
CA ASP A 36 8.84 -9.45 -46.87
C ASP A 36 8.64 -10.29 -48.15
N LYS A 37 9.48 -11.31 -48.34
CA LYS A 37 9.41 -12.28 -49.42
C LYS A 37 9.49 -13.70 -48.86
N LYS A 38 8.70 -14.59 -49.45
CA LYS A 38 8.79 -16.02 -49.17
C LYS A 38 10.15 -16.55 -49.68
N PRO A 39 10.98 -17.15 -48.82
CA PRO A 39 12.29 -17.65 -49.24
C PRO A 39 12.15 -18.77 -50.27
N ALA A 40 12.97 -18.73 -51.33
CA ALA A 40 12.95 -19.69 -52.42
C ALA A 40 13.68 -20.99 -52.07
N THR A 41 14.58 -20.95 -51.08
CA THR A 41 15.35 -22.12 -50.63
C THR A 41 15.42 -22.23 -49.10
N ALA A 42 15.67 -23.43 -48.58
CA ALA A 42 15.89 -23.64 -47.15
C ALA A 42 17.10 -22.84 -46.60
N ARG A 43 18.15 -22.66 -47.42
CA ARG A 43 19.33 -21.88 -47.04
C ARG A 43 19.03 -20.39 -46.89
N GLU A 44 18.22 -19.85 -47.80
CA GLU A 44 17.73 -18.47 -47.75
C GLU A 44 16.86 -18.27 -46.50
N PHE A 45 15.92 -19.17 -46.25
CA PHE A 45 15.12 -19.16 -45.02
C PHE A 45 15.99 -19.13 -43.77
N MET A 46 16.98 -20.03 -43.64
CA MET A 46 17.86 -20.09 -42.47
C MET A 46 18.69 -18.82 -42.29
N THR A 47 19.10 -18.19 -43.40
CA THR A 47 19.88 -16.95 -43.38
C THR A 47 19.04 -15.77 -42.89
N ASP A 48 17.82 -15.63 -43.42
CA ASP A 48 16.92 -14.54 -43.03
C ASP A 48 16.35 -14.75 -41.62
N TYR A 49 16.02 -15.98 -41.26
CA TYR A 49 15.64 -16.36 -39.91
C TYR A 49 16.76 -16.08 -38.90
N GLY A 50 18.01 -16.42 -39.24
CA GLY A 50 19.18 -16.12 -38.43
C GLY A 50 19.39 -14.61 -38.21
N LYS A 51 19.25 -13.80 -39.28
CA LYS A 51 19.29 -12.33 -39.17
C LYS A 51 18.17 -11.79 -38.30
N ALA A 52 16.96 -12.31 -38.45
CA ALA A 52 15.81 -11.90 -37.64
C ALA A 52 16.03 -12.21 -36.15
N LEU A 53 16.56 -13.40 -35.82
CA LEU A 53 16.93 -13.78 -34.46
C LEU A 53 18.02 -12.89 -33.87
N LEU A 54 19.07 -12.58 -34.65
CA LEU A 54 20.18 -11.73 -34.20
C LEU A 54 19.79 -10.26 -34.04
N ASN A 55 18.75 -9.79 -34.75
CA ASN A 55 18.19 -8.46 -34.61
C ASN A 55 17.14 -8.34 -33.49
N GLN A 56 16.76 -9.44 -32.84
CA GLN A 56 15.88 -9.37 -31.68
C GLN A 56 16.55 -8.61 -30.54
N ILE A 57 15.73 -7.96 -29.72
CA ILE A 57 16.19 -7.37 -28.47
C ILE A 57 16.72 -8.52 -27.59
N PRO A 58 18.03 -8.55 -27.25
CA PRO A 58 18.59 -9.63 -26.46
C PRO A 58 17.93 -9.66 -25.09
N CYS A 59 17.88 -10.84 -24.45
CA CYS A 59 17.63 -10.83 -23.01
C CYS A 59 18.81 -10.10 -22.37
N MET A 60 18.53 -9.23 -21.39
CA MET A 60 19.51 -8.32 -20.77
C MET A 60 20.71 -9.01 -20.10
N ARG A 61 20.82 -10.33 -20.20
CA ARG A 61 21.93 -11.09 -19.63
C ARG A 61 23.27 -10.82 -20.34
N MET A 62 23.30 -10.20 -21.55
CA MET A 62 24.56 -10.11 -22.33
C MET A 62 24.87 -8.81 -23.13
N MET A 63 24.03 -7.78 -23.25
CA MET A 63 24.36 -6.56 -24.03
C MET A 63 23.66 -5.25 -23.59
N SER A 64 24.20 -4.10 -24.05
CA SER A 64 23.71 -2.73 -23.80
C SER A 64 22.31 -2.44 -24.37
N ILE A 65 21.54 -1.62 -23.65
CA ILE A 65 20.07 -1.46 -23.76
C ILE A 65 19.59 -0.13 -24.39
N LYS A 66 20.43 0.61 -25.12
CA LYS A 66 20.03 1.92 -25.72
C LYS A 66 18.72 1.88 -26.51
N LYS A 67 18.37 0.74 -27.13
CA LYS A 67 17.14 0.56 -27.94
C LYS A 67 15.84 0.45 -27.13
N ARG A 68 15.88 0.10 -25.83
CA ARG A 68 14.65 0.03 -24.99
C ARG A 68 14.17 1.40 -24.51
N LYS A 69 15.06 2.41 -24.49
CA LYS A 69 14.74 3.79 -24.11
C LYS A 69 13.75 4.47 -25.07
N VAL A 70 13.56 3.93 -26.27
CA VAL A 70 12.69 4.52 -27.32
C VAL A 70 11.21 4.13 -27.12
N LEU A 71 10.93 3.08 -26.34
CA LEU A 71 9.57 2.51 -26.20
C LEU A 71 8.70 3.23 -25.16
N THR A 72 9.20 4.30 -24.54
CA THR A 72 8.45 5.12 -23.56
C THR A 72 7.63 6.24 -24.21
N GLY A 73 7.75 6.46 -25.53
CA GLY A 73 7.03 7.51 -26.23
C GLY A 73 5.52 7.33 -26.20
N GLY A 74 4.83 8.09 -25.35
CA GLY A 74 3.36 8.11 -25.24
C GLY A 74 2.77 7.19 -24.16
N ALA A 75 3.59 6.54 -23.33
CA ALA A 75 3.09 5.74 -22.21
C ALA A 75 2.49 6.62 -21.10
N ARG A 76 1.33 6.24 -20.56
CA ARG A 76 0.72 6.94 -19.41
C ARG A 76 1.34 6.52 -18.06
N GLY A 77 1.98 5.34 -18.01
CA GLY A 77 2.73 4.84 -16.88
C GLY A 77 3.53 3.60 -17.26
N ILE A 78 4.55 3.25 -16.46
CA ILE A 78 5.43 2.11 -16.68
C ILE A 78 5.32 1.13 -15.52
N ILE A 79 5.04 -0.14 -15.83
CA ILE A 79 5.24 -1.25 -14.89
C ILE A 79 6.59 -1.88 -15.20
N TYR A 80 7.52 -1.81 -14.24
CA TYR A 80 8.86 -2.37 -14.33
C TYR A 80 8.95 -3.64 -13.49
N HIS A 81 9.08 -4.79 -14.15
CA HIS A 81 9.09 -6.08 -13.49
C HIS A 81 10.49 -6.64 -13.30
N THR A 82 10.80 -7.15 -12.12
CA THR A 82 12.03 -7.91 -11.84
C THR A 82 11.72 -9.25 -11.18
N MET A 83 12.54 -10.26 -11.43
CA MET A 83 12.48 -11.50 -10.64
C MET A 83 13.08 -11.24 -9.26
N LYS A 84 12.49 -11.79 -8.20
CA LYS A 84 13.08 -11.74 -6.85
C LYS A 84 14.49 -12.31 -6.89
N PHE A 85 15.42 -11.65 -6.18
CA PHE A 85 16.85 -12.01 -6.12
C PHE A 85 17.61 -11.89 -7.46
N CYS A 86 17.05 -11.15 -8.45
CA CYS A 86 17.69 -10.90 -9.73
C CYS A 86 18.11 -9.43 -9.87
N ASP A 87 19.37 -9.13 -9.51
CA ASP A 87 19.90 -7.76 -9.53
C ASP A 87 20.30 -7.25 -10.92
N TYR A 88 20.21 -8.11 -11.95
CA TYR A 88 20.58 -7.77 -13.33
C TYR A 88 19.82 -6.58 -13.90
N TYR A 89 18.64 -6.27 -13.37
CA TYR A 89 17.77 -5.19 -13.82
C TYR A 89 17.90 -3.91 -12.98
N SER A 90 18.70 -3.92 -11.90
CA SER A 90 18.78 -2.81 -10.95
C SER A 90 19.36 -1.52 -11.56
N PHE A 91 20.36 -1.63 -12.44
CA PHE A 91 20.94 -0.46 -13.11
C PHE A 91 19.99 0.17 -14.15
N GLU A 92 19.24 -0.64 -14.90
CA GLU A 92 18.22 -0.12 -15.84
C GLU A 92 17.08 0.54 -15.07
N TYR A 93 16.60 -0.11 -14.01
CA TYR A 93 15.57 0.45 -13.15
C TYR A 93 15.97 1.82 -12.57
N ALA A 94 17.19 1.94 -12.04
CA ALA A 94 17.69 3.20 -11.50
C ALA A 94 17.68 4.32 -12.56
N ASN A 95 18.17 4.04 -13.77
CA ASN A 95 18.18 5.01 -14.86
C ASN A 95 16.77 5.47 -15.30
N ILE A 96 15.79 4.56 -15.33
CA ILE A 96 14.39 4.90 -15.69
C ILE A 96 13.73 5.67 -14.54
N LYS A 97 14.01 5.29 -13.30
CA LYS A 97 13.51 5.99 -12.11
C LYS A 97 13.98 7.45 -12.09
N ASP A 98 15.23 7.70 -12.48
CA ASP A 98 15.83 9.03 -12.47
C ASP A 98 15.30 9.93 -13.60
N SER A 99 14.84 9.38 -14.72
CA SER A 99 14.33 10.20 -15.82
C SER A 99 12.95 10.82 -15.55
N ARG A 100 12.16 10.28 -14.61
CA ARG A 100 10.85 10.79 -14.11
C ARG A 100 9.79 11.24 -15.15
N GLU A 101 9.95 10.96 -16.44
CA GLU A 101 9.02 11.44 -17.49
C GLU A 101 7.59 10.91 -17.34
N VAL A 102 7.41 9.72 -16.75
CA VAL A 102 6.10 9.07 -16.56
C VAL A 102 6.06 8.29 -15.23
N PRO A 103 4.89 8.12 -14.59
CA PRO A 103 4.75 7.34 -13.36
C PRO A 103 5.29 5.90 -13.52
N LEU A 104 5.96 5.39 -12.48
CA LEU A 104 6.69 4.11 -12.53
C LEU A 104 6.33 3.22 -11.33
N LEU A 105 5.80 2.03 -11.59
CA LEU A 105 5.58 0.98 -10.59
C LEU A 105 6.61 -0.15 -10.76
N LYS A 106 7.46 -0.37 -9.75
CA LYS A 106 8.34 -1.54 -9.72
C LYS A 106 7.65 -2.76 -9.09
N ILE A 107 7.45 -3.85 -9.82
CA ILE A 107 6.90 -5.11 -9.28
C ILE A 107 7.96 -6.22 -9.26
N GLU A 108 7.91 -7.08 -8.25
CA GLU A 108 8.86 -8.17 -8.08
C GLU A 108 8.12 -9.50 -7.90
N THR A 109 8.45 -10.51 -8.71
CA THR A 109 7.82 -11.84 -8.63
C THR A 109 8.87 -12.95 -8.49
N ASP A 110 8.49 -14.07 -7.88
CA ASP A 110 9.30 -15.30 -7.82
C ASP A 110 8.83 -16.34 -8.86
N GLY A 111 7.96 -15.95 -9.79
CA GLY A 111 7.33 -16.85 -10.75
C GLY A 111 6.22 -17.74 -10.16
N THR A 112 5.88 -17.59 -8.88
CA THR A 112 4.77 -18.32 -8.24
C THR A 112 3.50 -17.46 -8.17
N ARG A 113 2.35 -18.10 -7.96
CA ARG A 113 1.06 -17.41 -7.75
C ARG A 113 0.85 -16.93 -6.31
N GLN A 114 1.76 -17.23 -5.39
CA GLN A 114 1.58 -16.92 -3.96
C GLN A 114 1.52 -15.41 -3.66
N SER A 115 2.04 -14.57 -4.56
CA SER A 115 2.04 -13.11 -4.39
C SER A 115 0.92 -12.40 -5.19
N SER A 116 -0.07 -13.12 -5.73
CA SER A 116 -1.08 -12.53 -6.64
C SER A 116 -1.96 -11.45 -5.98
N GLY A 117 -2.38 -11.64 -4.73
CA GLY A 117 -3.19 -10.65 -4.00
C GLY A 117 -2.45 -9.32 -3.80
N GLN A 118 -1.23 -9.37 -3.26
CA GLN A 118 -0.37 -8.20 -3.11
C GLN A 118 -0.09 -7.53 -4.45
N LEU A 119 0.16 -8.32 -5.49
CA LEU A 119 0.41 -7.80 -6.84
C LEU A 119 -0.84 -7.08 -7.39
N SER A 120 -2.03 -7.64 -7.18
CA SER A 120 -3.30 -7.04 -7.60
C SER A 120 -3.51 -5.69 -6.93
N THR A 121 -3.37 -5.61 -5.60
CA THR A 121 -3.48 -4.33 -4.87
C THR A 121 -2.48 -3.28 -5.39
N ARG A 122 -1.27 -3.70 -5.75
CA ARG A 122 -0.27 -2.76 -6.30
C ARG A 122 -0.60 -2.29 -7.71
N LEU A 123 -1.22 -3.14 -8.52
CA LEU A 123 -1.69 -2.80 -9.85
C LEU A 123 -2.92 -1.89 -9.78
N ASP A 124 -3.88 -2.19 -8.89
CA ASP A 124 -5.05 -1.35 -8.62
C ASP A 124 -4.62 0.06 -8.17
N ALA A 125 -3.75 0.17 -7.15
CA ALA A 125 -3.27 1.46 -6.66
C ALA A 125 -2.54 2.27 -7.74
N PHE A 126 -1.85 1.60 -8.66
CA PHE A 126 -1.18 2.25 -9.78
C PHE A 126 -2.15 2.63 -10.90
N ALA A 127 -3.19 1.83 -11.17
CA ALA A 127 -4.26 2.20 -12.10
C ALA A 127 -5.05 3.41 -11.58
N GLU A 128 -5.36 3.43 -10.29
CA GLU A 128 -6.02 4.54 -9.60
C GLU A 128 -5.18 5.83 -9.69
N SER A 129 -3.87 5.75 -9.44
CA SER A 129 -2.99 6.93 -9.51
C SER A 129 -2.84 7.50 -10.93
N LEU A 130 -3.14 6.70 -11.96
CA LEU A 130 -3.17 7.14 -13.37
C LEU A 130 -4.56 7.65 -13.81
N SER A 131 -5.56 7.58 -12.93
CA SER A 131 -6.98 7.82 -13.23
C SER A 131 -7.49 6.88 -14.34
N LEU A 132 -7.18 5.59 -14.23
CA LEU A 132 -7.49 4.53 -15.21
C LEU A 132 -8.38 3.40 -14.66
N SER A 133 -8.92 3.53 -13.45
CA SER A 133 -9.78 2.52 -12.86
C SER A 133 -11.26 2.88 -13.04
N ASP A 134 -11.96 2.13 -13.89
CA ASP A 134 -13.43 2.11 -13.94
C ASP A 134 -13.95 1.07 -12.93
N THR A 135 -14.08 1.45 -11.66
CA THR A 135 -14.82 0.67 -10.64
C THR A 135 -16.11 1.39 -10.22
N GLU A 136 -16.72 2.12 -11.15
CA GLU A 136 -18.04 2.71 -10.94
C GLU A 136 -19.11 1.63 -11.14
N ARG A 137 -19.71 1.16 -10.04
CA ARG A 137 -21.12 0.76 -10.13
C ARG A 137 -21.91 2.06 -10.01
N GLU A 138 -22.49 2.53 -11.11
CA GLU A 138 -23.39 3.67 -11.10
C GLU A 138 -24.66 3.33 -10.32
N THR A 139 -24.62 3.50 -9.01
CA THR A 139 -25.81 3.57 -8.16
C THR A 139 -26.01 5.04 -7.77
N LYS A 140 -26.76 5.78 -8.59
CA LYS A 140 -27.20 7.14 -8.24
C LYS A 140 -28.15 7.07 -7.04
N ARG A 141 -27.72 7.60 -5.90
CA ARG A 141 -28.60 7.90 -4.76
C ARG A 141 -28.71 9.43 -4.63
N ASP A 142 -29.88 9.93 -4.26
CA ASP A 142 -30.18 11.37 -4.17
C ASP A 142 -29.80 11.97 -2.79
N GLY A 143 -28.90 11.28 -2.07
CA GLY A 143 -28.52 11.63 -0.70
C GLY A 143 -27.51 12.76 -0.64
N ARG A 144 -27.63 13.62 0.40
CA ARG A 144 -26.78 14.80 0.62
C ARG A 144 -25.49 14.50 1.38
N TYR A 145 -25.30 13.27 1.84
CA TYR A 145 -24.11 12.86 2.60
C TYR A 145 -23.37 11.77 1.85
N THR A 146 -22.09 11.58 2.13
CA THR A 146 -21.34 10.44 1.62
C THR A 146 -20.74 9.65 2.76
N ALA A 147 -20.49 8.37 2.53
CA ALA A 147 -19.85 7.51 3.52
C ALA A 147 -18.61 6.83 2.95
N GLY A 148 -17.58 6.73 3.78
CA GLY A 148 -16.39 5.93 3.54
C GLY A 148 -16.32 4.80 4.54
N ILE A 149 -16.12 3.57 4.05
CA ILE A 149 -15.98 2.37 4.88
C ILE A 149 -14.58 1.80 4.68
N ASP A 150 -13.74 1.87 5.70
CA ASP A 150 -12.45 1.19 5.72
C ASP A 150 -12.54 -0.09 6.55
N SER A 151 -12.56 -1.24 5.88
CA SER A 151 -12.58 -2.54 6.54
C SER A 151 -11.18 -3.14 6.59
N GLY A 152 -10.43 -2.77 7.63
CA GLY A 152 -9.14 -3.36 7.96
C GLY A 152 -9.27 -4.75 8.60
N SER A 153 -8.11 -5.34 8.91
CA SER A 153 -8.01 -6.66 9.54
C SER A 153 -8.34 -6.67 11.04
N ALA A 154 -8.23 -5.52 11.72
CA ALA A 154 -8.49 -5.37 13.14
C ALA A 154 -9.78 -4.57 13.40
N SER A 155 -9.91 -3.40 12.78
CA SER A 155 -11.05 -2.50 12.88
C SER A 155 -11.73 -2.27 11.54
N THR A 156 -13.03 -2.00 11.61
CA THR A 156 -13.81 -1.42 10.52
C THR A 156 -14.22 -0.02 10.94
N ASP A 157 -13.81 0.95 10.15
CA ASP A 157 -13.94 2.37 10.43
C ASP A 157 -14.89 2.98 9.39
N VAL A 158 -15.87 3.75 9.84
CA VAL A 158 -16.84 4.44 8.97
C VAL A 158 -16.84 5.92 9.28
N VAL A 159 -16.83 6.73 8.23
CA VAL A 159 -16.95 8.19 8.29
C VAL A 159 -18.05 8.65 7.37
N ILE A 160 -18.86 9.60 7.84
CA ILE A 160 -19.88 10.30 7.08
C ILE A 160 -19.46 11.76 6.91
N LEU A 161 -19.47 12.24 5.66
CA LEU A 161 -19.20 13.63 5.33
C LEU A 161 -20.43 14.31 4.73
N ASP A 162 -20.55 15.62 4.91
CA ASP A 162 -21.46 16.46 4.14
C ASP A 162 -20.84 16.90 2.79
N GLN A 163 -21.60 17.62 1.97
CA GLN A 163 -21.13 18.12 0.67
C GLN A 163 -19.99 19.14 0.77
N ASP A 164 -19.88 19.83 1.90
CA ASP A 164 -18.81 20.79 2.19
C ASP A 164 -17.56 20.10 2.77
N LYS A 165 -17.54 18.74 2.76
CA LYS A 165 -16.47 17.86 3.24
C LYS A 165 -16.31 17.86 4.77
N ASN A 166 -17.23 18.43 5.52
CA ASN A 166 -17.17 18.40 6.98
C ASN A 166 -17.48 17.00 7.51
N LEU A 167 -16.76 16.60 8.56
CA LEU A 167 -17.02 15.34 9.25
C LEU A 167 -18.29 15.47 10.10
N VAL A 168 -19.31 14.68 9.75
CA VAL A 168 -20.62 14.70 10.42
C VAL A 168 -20.66 13.67 11.55
N ALA A 169 -20.25 12.44 11.26
CA ALA A 169 -20.20 11.36 12.23
C ALA A 169 -19.21 10.27 11.82
N TRP A 170 -18.80 9.47 12.79
CA TRP A 170 -17.95 8.31 12.56
C TRP A 170 -18.21 7.19 13.56
N SER A 171 -17.80 5.98 13.18
CA SER A 171 -17.88 4.79 14.01
C SER A 171 -16.69 3.89 13.77
N VAL A 172 -16.17 3.29 14.83
CA VAL A 172 -15.07 2.33 14.82
C VAL A 172 -15.57 1.10 15.54
N VAL A 173 -15.49 -0.06 14.89
CA VAL A 173 -15.85 -1.34 15.50
C VAL A 173 -14.79 -2.38 15.18
N PRO A 174 -14.58 -3.42 16.01
CA PRO A 174 -13.77 -4.56 15.62
C PRO A 174 -14.35 -5.23 14.36
N THR A 175 -13.52 -5.53 13.35
CA THR A 175 -13.96 -6.18 12.10
C THR A 175 -14.60 -7.55 12.36
N GLY A 176 -14.07 -8.28 13.35
CA GLY A 176 -14.57 -9.60 13.73
C GLY A 176 -14.40 -10.65 12.64
N ALA A 177 -15.24 -11.69 12.66
CA ALA A 177 -15.12 -12.85 11.77
C ALA A 177 -15.53 -12.57 10.31
N GLY A 178 -16.11 -11.40 9.99
CA GLY A 178 -16.56 -11.10 8.64
C GLY A 178 -16.68 -9.59 8.36
N ALA A 179 -15.94 -9.12 7.36
CA ALA A 179 -15.86 -7.71 6.96
C ALA A 179 -17.24 -7.10 6.64
N ALA A 180 -18.14 -7.82 5.97
CA ALA A 180 -19.48 -7.32 5.66
C ALA A 180 -20.33 -7.03 6.91
N ALA A 181 -20.21 -7.88 7.94
CA ALA A 181 -20.93 -7.70 9.20
C ALA A 181 -20.33 -6.56 10.02
N GLY A 182 -19.00 -6.45 10.05
CA GLY A 182 -18.28 -5.31 10.65
C GLY A 182 -18.68 -3.99 10.01
N ALA A 183 -18.65 -3.92 8.68
CA ALA A 183 -19.07 -2.75 7.90
C ALA A 183 -20.51 -2.34 8.17
N GLY A 184 -21.44 -3.29 8.20
CA GLY A 184 -22.85 -3.00 8.52
C GLY A 184 -23.04 -2.43 9.93
N LYS A 185 -22.33 -2.97 10.93
CA LYS A 185 -22.39 -2.46 12.31
C LYS A 185 -21.78 -1.06 12.44
N ALA A 186 -20.61 -0.85 11.81
CA ALA A 186 -19.94 0.45 11.82
C ALA A 186 -20.81 1.51 11.14
N LEU A 187 -21.38 1.20 9.97
CA LEU A 187 -22.25 2.11 9.23
C LEU A 187 -23.51 2.47 10.02
N ALA A 188 -24.19 1.46 10.60
CA ALA A 188 -25.36 1.70 11.44
C ALA A 188 -25.03 2.64 12.62
N GLY A 189 -23.89 2.41 13.30
CA GLY A 189 -23.46 3.27 14.40
C GLY A 189 -23.09 4.70 13.98
N ALA A 190 -22.53 4.90 12.78
CA ALA A 190 -22.24 6.23 12.26
C ALA A 190 -23.54 6.98 11.88
N LEU A 191 -24.48 6.28 11.23
CA LEU A 191 -25.79 6.81 10.87
C LEU A 191 -26.61 7.21 12.10
N GLU A 192 -26.63 6.35 13.13
CA GLU A 192 -27.32 6.64 14.39
C GLU A 192 -26.78 7.90 15.07
N LYS A 193 -25.45 8.05 15.17
CA LYS A 193 -24.80 9.25 15.73
C LYS A 193 -25.11 10.51 14.93
N ALA A 194 -25.27 10.39 13.61
CA ALA A 194 -25.62 11.50 12.73
C ALA A 194 -27.12 11.82 12.73
N GLY A 195 -27.98 10.94 13.25
CA GLY A 195 -29.43 11.03 13.08
C GLY A 195 -29.88 10.83 11.63
N LEU A 196 -29.14 10.04 10.85
CA LEU A 196 -29.35 9.81 9.42
C LEU A 196 -29.77 8.36 9.13
N THR A 197 -30.23 8.11 7.91
CA THR A 197 -30.52 6.79 7.36
C THR A 197 -29.66 6.53 6.12
N GLU A 198 -29.58 5.27 5.66
CA GLU A 198 -28.85 4.94 4.42
C GLU A 198 -29.40 5.66 3.18
N ALA A 199 -30.66 6.12 3.20
CA ALA A 199 -31.26 6.89 2.12
C ALA A 199 -30.71 8.33 2.00
N ASP A 200 -30.14 8.85 3.08
CA ASP A 200 -29.51 10.17 3.10
C ASP A 200 -28.09 10.14 2.51
N LEU A 201 -27.53 8.95 2.27
CA LEU A 201 -26.22 8.74 1.67
C LEU A 201 -26.34 8.71 0.14
N GLY A 202 -25.72 9.69 -0.52
CA GLY A 202 -25.61 9.79 -1.99
C GLY A 202 -24.68 8.73 -2.57
N LYS A 203 -23.60 8.41 -1.84
CA LYS A 203 -22.62 7.41 -2.25
C LYS A 203 -21.84 6.83 -1.08
N ILE A 204 -21.49 5.55 -1.20
CA ILE A 204 -20.66 4.80 -0.25
C ILE A 204 -19.45 4.24 -0.99
N VAL A 205 -18.25 4.61 -0.56
CA VAL A 205 -17.00 4.01 -1.06
C VAL A 205 -16.41 3.12 0.02
N SER A 206 -16.02 1.91 -0.37
CA SER A 206 -15.35 0.97 0.51
C SER A 206 -13.86 0.81 0.20
N THR A 207 -13.06 0.59 1.23
CA THR A 207 -11.62 0.38 1.17
C THR A 207 -11.14 -0.65 2.22
N GLY A 208 -9.83 -0.85 2.32
CA GLY A 208 -9.21 -1.84 3.19
C GLY A 208 -9.17 -3.25 2.58
N TYR A 209 -8.69 -4.21 3.37
CA TYR A 209 -8.65 -5.63 3.02
C TYR A 209 -10.03 -6.21 2.70
N GLY A 210 -11.05 -5.78 3.45
CA GLY A 210 -12.40 -6.31 3.35
C GLY A 210 -13.19 -5.82 2.13
N ARG A 211 -12.69 -4.82 1.38
CA ARG A 211 -13.47 -4.06 0.37
C ARG A 211 -14.24 -4.92 -0.63
N GLU A 212 -13.63 -6.01 -1.12
CA GLU A 212 -14.25 -6.93 -2.10
C GLU A 212 -15.43 -7.73 -1.52
N THR A 213 -15.49 -7.85 -0.19
CA THR A 213 -16.46 -8.70 0.51
C THR A 213 -17.58 -7.93 1.22
N ILE A 214 -17.46 -6.60 1.32
CA ILE A 214 -18.44 -5.76 2.04
C ILE A 214 -19.79 -5.74 1.32
N GLY A 215 -19.81 -5.86 -0.02
CA GLY A 215 -21.02 -5.98 -0.83
C GLY A 215 -22.00 -4.80 -0.78
N ARG A 216 -21.64 -3.73 -0.05
CA ARG A 216 -22.48 -2.56 0.26
C ARG A 216 -21.90 -1.22 -0.20
N GLY A 217 -20.70 -1.23 -0.80
CA GLY A 217 -20.10 -0.06 -1.43
C GLY A 217 -20.58 0.11 -2.86
N ASP A 218 -20.89 1.35 -3.23
CA ASP A 218 -21.16 1.76 -4.62
C ASP A 218 -19.86 1.76 -5.45
N ALA A 219 -18.71 1.95 -4.80
CA ALA A 219 -17.38 1.73 -5.40
C ALA A 219 -16.38 1.16 -4.39
N SER A 220 -15.30 0.57 -4.92
CA SER A 220 -14.19 -0.01 -4.16
C SER A 220 -12.89 0.65 -4.62
N VAL A 221 -12.11 1.15 -3.65
CA VAL A 221 -10.84 1.86 -3.90
C VAL A 221 -9.78 1.32 -2.96
N THR A 222 -8.52 1.24 -3.41
CA THR A 222 -7.44 0.76 -2.54
C THR A 222 -7.23 1.65 -1.32
N GLU A 223 -6.83 1.00 -0.22
CA GLU A 223 -6.47 1.69 1.02
C GLU A 223 -5.28 2.65 0.85
N ILE A 224 -4.42 2.42 -0.15
CA ILE A 224 -3.31 3.30 -0.48
C ILE A 224 -3.82 4.66 -0.95
N THR A 225 -4.75 4.64 -1.92
CA THR A 225 -5.36 5.86 -2.46
C THR A 225 -6.23 6.55 -1.42
N CYS A 226 -7.00 5.79 -0.63
CA CYS A 226 -7.82 6.35 0.45
C CYS A 226 -6.95 6.98 1.55
N HIS A 227 -5.92 6.32 2.06
CA HIS A 227 -5.04 6.92 3.06
C HIS A 227 -4.30 8.14 2.53
N ALA A 228 -3.84 8.13 1.27
CA ALA A 228 -3.24 9.30 0.64
C ALA A 228 -4.22 10.50 0.59
N ARG A 229 -5.45 10.26 0.14
CA ARG A 229 -6.49 11.29 0.04
C ARG A 229 -6.88 11.83 1.42
N GLY A 230 -7.09 10.94 2.39
CA GLY A 230 -7.42 11.30 3.76
C GLY A 230 -6.29 12.07 4.45
N ALA A 231 -5.04 11.66 4.25
CA ALA A 231 -3.89 12.34 4.83
C ALA A 231 -3.72 13.75 4.26
N HIS A 232 -3.86 13.92 2.95
CA HIS A 232 -3.80 15.26 2.33
C HIS A 232 -4.93 16.18 2.80
N TYR A 233 -6.12 15.63 3.03
CA TYR A 233 -7.23 16.40 3.62
C TYR A 233 -6.95 16.83 5.06
N LEU A 234 -6.41 15.92 5.89
CA LEU A 234 -6.09 16.19 7.29
C LEU A 234 -4.84 17.06 7.47
N ASN A 235 -3.91 17.02 6.51
CA ASN A 235 -2.72 17.87 6.45
C ASN A 235 -2.28 18.05 4.97
N PRO A 236 -2.59 19.20 4.35
CA PRO A 236 -2.21 19.49 2.96
C PRO A 236 -0.69 19.50 2.69
N GLU A 237 0.12 19.69 3.74
CA GLU A 237 1.59 19.71 3.64
C GLU A 237 2.21 18.30 3.67
N ALA A 238 1.44 17.26 4.01
CA ALA A 238 1.94 15.90 4.07
C ALA A 238 2.60 15.48 2.73
N ARG A 239 3.76 14.85 2.82
CA ARG A 239 4.49 14.24 1.68
C ARG A 239 4.73 12.76 1.87
N THR A 240 4.75 12.28 3.10
CA THR A 240 4.88 10.87 3.41
C THR A 240 3.89 10.46 4.49
N VAL A 241 2.99 9.53 4.14
CA VAL A 241 2.04 8.91 5.06
C VAL A 241 2.63 7.61 5.57
N ILE A 242 2.67 7.44 6.89
CA ILE A 242 3.14 6.25 7.59
C ILE A 242 1.92 5.60 8.26
N ASP A 243 1.37 4.57 7.64
CA ASP A 243 0.22 3.85 8.16
C ASP A 243 0.68 2.60 8.91
N ILE A 244 0.36 2.49 10.20
CA ILE A 244 0.60 1.25 10.95
C ILE A 244 -0.73 0.71 11.46
N GLY A 245 -1.24 -0.28 10.73
CA GLY A 245 -2.48 -0.98 11.02
C GLY A 245 -2.28 -2.20 11.93
N GLY A 246 -3.31 -3.04 11.98
CA GLY A 246 -3.29 -4.28 12.78
C GLY A 246 -2.32 -5.32 12.22
N GLN A 247 -2.51 -5.74 10.97
CA GLN A 247 -1.73 -6.83 10.36
C GLN A 247 -0.66 -6.38 9.37
N ASP A 248 -0.66 -5.10 8.99
CA ASP A 248 0.30 -4.56 8.05
C ASP A 248 0.82 -3.19 8.49
N SER A 249 1.83 -2.71 7.76
CA SER A 249 2.29 -1.33 7.81
C SER A 249 2.68 -0.86 6.42
N LYS A 250 2.48 0.43 6.16
CA LYS A 250 2.61 1.03 4.84
C LYS A 250 3.31 2.38 4.95
N VAL A 251 4.08 2.71 3.93
CA VAL A 251 4.59 4.07 3.74
C VAL A 251 4.23 4.51 2.33
N ILE A 252 3.56 5.65 2.22
CA ILE A 252 3.00 6.19 0.99
C ILE A 252 3.57 7.59 0.78
N CYS A 253 4.32 7.79 -0.31
CA CYS A 253 4.78 9.11 -0.74
C CYS A 253 3.68 9.74 -1.60
N ILE A 254 3.29 10.96 -1.28
CA ILE A 254 2.26 11.72 -1.97
C ILE A 254 2.81 13.06 -2.47
N ASP A 255 2.27 13.56 -3.57
CA ASP A 255 2.63 14.86 -4.10
C ASP A 255 1.85 16.02 -3.44
N GLY A 256 2.09 17.24 -3.89
CA GLY A 256 1.41 18.43 -3.36
C GLY A 256 -0.09 18.50 -3.64
N GLN A 257 -0.65 17.58 -4.44
CA GLN A 257 -2.09 17.43 -4.71
C GLN A 257 -2.69 16.20 -4.01
N GLY A 258 -1.88 15.48 -3.22
CA GLY A 258 -2.28 14.25 -2.54
C GLY A 258 -2.31 13.00 -3.43
N THR A 259 -1.73 13.05 -4.64
CA THR A 259 -1.63 11.89 -5.52
C THR A 259 -0.46 10.99 -5.12
N VAL A 260 -0.69 9.68 -5.12
CA VAL A 260 0.33 8.66 -4.76
C VAL A 260 1.45 8.64 -5.80
N GLN A 261 2.67 8.98 -5.38
CA GLN A 261 3.87 8.88 -6.21
C GLN A 261 4.55 7.52 -6.08
N ASN A 262 4.64 7.00 -4.86
CA ASN A 262 5.33 5.75 -4.56
C ASN A 262 4.80 5.19 -3.24
N PHE A 263 4.88 3.89 -3.04
CA PHE A 263 4.53 3.27 -1.76
C PHE A 263 5.26 1.95 -1.53
N VAL A 264 5.31 1.56 -0.25
CA VAL A 264 5.78 0.25 0.19
C VAL A 264 4.87 -0.26 1.30
N MET A 265 4.68 -1.58 1.35
CA MET A 265 3.87 -2.24 2.36
C MET A 265 4.61 -3.46 2.92
N ASN A 266 4.41 -3.73 4.21
CA ASN A 266 4.74 -4.95 4.89
C ASN A 266 3.45 -5.66 5.34
N ASP A 267 3.05 -6.70 4.62
CA ASP A 267 1.81 -7.46 4.80
C ASP A 267 2.04 -8.94 5.16
N LYS A 268 3.29 -9.40 5.13
CA LYS A 268 3.67 -10.81 5.35
C LYS A 268 4.15 -11.11 6.75
N CYS A 269 4.43 -10.06 7.54
CA CYS A 269 5.06 -10.20 8.83
C CYS A 269 4.37 -9.29 9.84
N ALA A 270 3.94 -9.88 10.95
CA ALA A 270 3.37 -9.13 12.07
C ALA A 270 4.41 -8.17 12.71
N ALA A 271 5.70 -8.42 12.52
CA ALA A 271 6.75 -7.54 13.03
C ALA A 271 6.58 -6.12 12.46
N GLY A 272 6.48 -5.13 13.34
CA GLY A 272 6.27 -3.73 12.94
C GLY A 272 4.82 -3.36 12.66
N THR A 273 3.85 -4.11 13.19
CA THR A 273 2.41 -3.84 13.08
C THR A 273 1.74 -3.84 14.46
N GLY A 274 0.46 -3.44 14.52
CA GLY A 274 -0.33 -3.48 15.75
C GLY A 274 -0.47 -4.89 16.35
N ARG A 275 -0.49 -5.94 15.52
CA ARG A 275 -0.58 -7.34 15.97
C ARG A 275 0.65 -7.76 16.77
N PHE A 276 1.83 -7.26 16.42
CA PHE A 276 3.02 -7.49 17.23
C PHE A 276 2.86 -6.87 18.61
N LEU A 277 2.43 -5.61 18.69
CA LEU A 277 2.23 -4.91 19.96
C LEU A 277 1.14 -5.57 20.81
N GLU A 278 0.02 -5.99 20.19
CA GLU A 278 -1.08 -6.68 20.85
C GLU A 278 -0.61 -7.99 21.49
N MET A 279 0.22 -8.77 20.77
CA MET A 279 0.79 -9.99 21.33
C MET A 279 1.71 -9.69 22.51
N MET A 280 2.59 -8.69 22.41
CA MET A 280 3.48 -8.31 23.51
C MET A 280 2.71 -7.77 24.72
N ALA A 281 1.67 -6.97 24.48
CA ALA A 281 0.82 -6.43 25.54
C ALA A 281 0.15 -7.57 26.31
N ARG A 282 -0.38 -8.56 25.58
CA ARG A 282 -0.93 -9.79 26.19
C ARG A 282 0.11 -10.57 26.99
N THR A 283 1.32 -10.75 26.47
CA THR A 283 2.42 -11.44 27.20
C THR A 283 2.81 -10.70 28.48
N MET A 284 2.70 -9.37 28.49
CA MET A 284 2.97 -8.51 29.64
C MET A 284 1.74 -8.30 30.54
N GLU A 285 0.60 -8.92 30.23
CA GLU A 285 -0.69 -8.74 30.92
C GLU A 285 -1.17 -7.28 30.96
N LEU A 286 -0.95 -6.54 29.87
CA LEU A 286 -1.34 -5.15 29.68
C LEU A 286 -2.36 -5.02 28.54
N THR A 287 -3.19 -3.98 28.63
CA THR A 287 -3.91 -3.44 27.47
C THR A 287 -2.96 -2.62 26.58
N MET A 288 -3.37 -2.38 25.33
CA MET A 288 -2.61 -1.53 24.40
C MET A 288 -2.50 -0.08 24.92
N GLU A 289 -3.55 0.41 25.57
CA GLU A 289 -3.60 1.71 26.21
C GLU A 289 -2.62 1.82 27.38
N GLU A 290 -2.60 0.82 28.27
CA GLU A 290 -1.65 0.76 29.38
C GLU A 290 -0.21 0.64 28.88
N MET A 291 0.04 -0.20 27.86
CA MET A 291 1.34 -0.31 27.23
C MET A 291 1.82 1.06 26.70
N SER A 292 1.00 1.76 25.94
CA SER A 292 1.32 3.10 25.42
C SER A 292 1.67 4.08 26.54
N ALA A 293 0.86 4.12 27.62
CA ALA A 293 1.07 5.04 28.73
C ALA A 293 2.31 4.70 29.59
N LEU A 294 2.56 3.42 29.84
CA LEU A 294 3.70 2.95 30.64
C LEU A 294 5.03 3.13 29.92
N GLY A 295 5.07 2.86 28.61
CA GLY A 295 6.27 2.97 27.80
C GLY A 295 6.89 4.37 27.77
N GLN A 296 6.15 5.41 28.15
CA GLN A 296 6.69 6.77 28.25
C GLN A 296 7.54 7.02 29.50
N LYS A 297 7.48 6.13 30.50
CA LYS A 297 8.13 6.30 31.81
C LYS A 297 9.43 5.50 31.93
N TRP A 298 9.97 5.03 30.81
CA TRP A 298 11.20 4.26 30.74
C TRP A 298 12.40 5.07 31.28
N ARG A 299 13.40 4.35 31.77
CA ARG A 299 14.64 4.91 32.34
C ARG A 299 15.87 4.25 31.76
N GLU A 300 15.80 2.95 31.48
CA GLU A 300 16.90 2.18 30.94
C GLU A 300 16.60 1.75 29.51
N ASP A 301 17.61 1.87 28.63
CA ASP A 301 17.45 1.52 27.21
C ASP A 301 17.61 0.00 27.00
N VAL A 302 16.50 -0.73 27.07
CA VAL A 302 16.45 -2.15 26.77
C VAL A 302 16.36 -2.37 25.26
N THR A 303 17.27 -3.19 24.73
CA THR A 303 17.24 -3.60 23.32
C THR A 303 16.58 -4.97 23.18
N ILE A 304 15.53 -5.04 22.36
CA ILE A 304 14.93 -6.30 21.91
C ILE A 304 15.68 -6.77 20.66
N SER A 305 16.40 -7.89 20.79
CA SER A 305 17.31 -8.40 19.78
C SER A 305 16.62 -9.03 18.57
N SER A 306 15.43 -9.61 18.77
CA SER A 306 14.71 -10.32 17.71
C SER A 306 13.44 -9.59 17.29
N MET A 307 13.29 -9.40 15.97
CA MET A 307 12.08 -8.83 15.38
C MET A 307 10.99 -9.88 15.09
N CYS A 308 11.34 -11.17 15.05
CA CYS A 308 10.34 -12.21 14.84
C CYS A 308 9.42 -12.25 16.06
N THR A 309 8.11 -12.05 15.88
CA THR A 309 7.14 -11.94 16.99
C THR A 309 7.26 -13.09 17.99
N VAL A 310 7.48 -14.32 17.53
CA VAL A 310 7.63 -15.50 18.40
C VAL A 310 8.89 -15.45 19.27
N PHE A 311 10.00 -14.97 18.69
CA PHE A 311 11.26 -14.84 19.43
C PHE A 311 11.27 -13.59 20.31
N ALA A 312 10.66 -12.50 19.85
CA ALA A 312 10.45 -11.30 20.66
C ALA A 312 9.62 -11.61 21.91
N GLU A 313 8.56 -12.41 21.78
CA GLU A 313 7.75 -12.87 22.91
C GLU A 313 8.60 -13.65 23.93
N SER A 314 9.44 -14.57 23.45
CA SER A 314 10.34 -15.34 24.33
C SER A 314 11.37 -14.45 25.04
N GLU A 315 11.87 -13.42 24.36
CA GLU A 315 12.78 -12.42 24.92
C GLU A 315 12.08 -11.55 25.96
N VAL A 316 10.86 -11.09 25.70
CA VAL A 316 10.02 -10.35 26.66
C VAL A 316 9.76 -11.18 27.92
N VAL A 317 9.36 -12.45 27.78
CA VAL A 317 9.18 -13.36 28.94
C VAL A 317 10.46 -13.48 29.75
N SER A 318 11.62 -13.57 29.08
CA SER A 318 12.92 -13.64 29.75
C SER A 318 13.26 -12.35 30.51
N LEU A 319 12.91 -11.18 29.96
CA LEU A 319 13.11 -9.88 30.62
C LEU A 319 12.21 -9.71 31.84
N ILE A 320 10.94 -10.14 31.74
CA ILE A 320 9.99 -10.18 32.86
C ILE A 320 10.54 -11.08 33.98
N ALA A 321 11.01 -12.29 33.64
CA ALA A 321 11.58 -13.22 34.63
C ALA A 321 12.83 -12.67 35.35
N ARG A 322 13.54 -11.72 34.74
CA ARG A 322 14.67 -10.98 35.34
C ARG A 322 14.24 -9.75 36.15
N ASN A 323 12.94 -9.52 36.32
CA ASN A 323 12.37 -8.34 36.95
C ASN A 323 12.78 -7.02 36.26
N THR A 324 12.94 -7.05 34.93
CA THR A 324 13.18 -5.81 34.16
C THR A 324 11.91 -4.95 34.22
N PRO A 325 12.01 -3.64 34.51
CA PRO A 325 10.82 -2.78 34.58
C PRO A 325 10.03 -2.78 33.27
N SER A 326 8.71 -2.95 33.35
CA SER A 326 7.83 -2.96 32.17
C SER A 326 7.98 -1.73 31.26
N PRO A 327 8.12 -0.49 31.76
CA PRO A 327 8.36 0.68 30.92
C PRO A 327 9.58 0.53 29.99
N ASP A 328 10.67 -0.05 30.49
CA ASP A 328 11.91 -0.23 29.74
C ASP A 328 11.76 -1.29 28.65
N ILE A 329 11.08 -2.41 28.96
CA ILE A 329 10.73 -3.44 27.97
C ILE A 329 9.86 -2.84 26.85
N ILE A 330 8.84 -2.06 27.21
CA ILE A 330 7.94 -1.41 26.25
C ILE A 330 8.70 -0.43 25.37
N HIS A 331 9.63 0.35 25.92
CA HIS A 331 10.48 1.24 25.13
C HIS A 331 11.30 0.44 24.10
N GLY A 332 11.88 -0.70 24.48
CA GLY A 332 12.56 -1.61 23.57
C GLY A 332 11.67 -2.14 22.44
N LEU A 333 10.41 -2.47 22.75
CA LEU A 333 9.41 -2.90 21.76
C LEU A 333 9.02 -1.75 20.81
N ASN A 334 8.85 -0.54 21.32
CA ASN A 334 8.57 0.65 20.50
C ASN A 334 9.74 0.93 19.55
N LYS A 335 10.99 0.82 20.02
CA LYS A 335 12.20 0.92 19.19
C LYS A 335 12.24 -0.11 18.08
N ALA A 336 11.88 -1.35 18.38
CA ALA A 336 11.81 -2.44 17.42
C ALA A 336 10.82 -2.12 16.27
N VAL A 337 9.60 -1.70 16.61
CA VAL A 337 8.59 -1.30 15.61
C VAL A 337 9.05 -0.08 14.80
N ALA A 338 9.49 0.99 15.46
CA ALA A 338 9.95 2.22 14.81
C ALA A 338 11.14 1.97 13.86
N ALA A 339 12.06 1.07 14.21
CA ALA A 339 13.19 0.71 13.35
C ALA A 339 12.74 0.07 12.03
N LYS A 340 11.71 -0.79 12.06
CA LYS A 340 11.12 -1.37 10.84
C LYS A 340 10.42 -0.32 9.99
N THR A 341 9.63 0.54 10.63
CA THR A 341 8.92 1.61 9.94
C THR A 341 9.90 2.57 9.26
N ALA A 342 10.94 3.02 9.97
CA ALA A 342 11.98 3.88 9.38
C ALA A 342 12.70 3.22 8.19
N ALA A 343 12.91 1.90 8.23
CA ALA A 343 13.47 1.17 7.08
C ALA A 343 12.53 1.17 5.87
N LEU A 344 11.22 1.09 6.07
CA LEU A 344 10.22 1.24 5.00
C LEU A 344 10.23 2.66 4.43
N VAL A 345 10.27 3.68 5.28
CA VAL A 345 10.39 5.10 4.87
C VAL A 345 11.61 5.30 3.99
N LYS A 346 12.79 4.83 4.43
CA LYS A 346 14.03 4.92 3.65
C LYS A 346 13.93 4.19 2.30
N ARG A 347 13.28 3.02 2.27
CA ARG A 347 13.15 2.20 1.06
C ARG A 347 12.28 2.87 -0.02
N VAL A 348 11.21 3.54 0.38
CA VAL A 348 10.33 4.25 -0.57
C VAL A 348 10.89 5.63 -0.94
N GLY A 349 11.86 6.13 -0.18
CA GLY A 349 12.41 7.48 -0.35
C GLY A 349 11.46 8.53 0.21
N GLY A 350 10.91 8.28 1.41
CA GLY A 350 10.02 9.23 2.07
C GLY A 350 10.73 10.56 2.33
N GLU A 351 9.95 11.63 2.20
CA GLU A 351 10.34 13.03 2.39
C GLU A 351 9.43 13.68 3.43
N GLU A 352 9.95 14.70 4.11
CA GLU A 352 9.14 15.56 4.99
C GLU A 352 8.10 16.33 4.16
N VAL A 353 6.88 16.58 4.65
CA VAL A 353 6.35 16.39 6.01
C VAL A 353 5.78 14.98 6.23
N TYR A 354 6.15 14.33 7.33
CA TYR A 354 5.63 13.00 7.70
C TYR A 354 4.31 13.11 8.45
N MET A 355 3.34 12.27 8.08
CA MET A 355 2.09 12.06 8.83
C MET A 355 1.94 10.58 9.18
N MET A 356 1.58 10.28 10.42
CA MET A 356 1.31 8.90 10.84
C MET A 356 -0.20 8.64 11.00
N THR A 357 -0.66 7.52 10.44
CA THR A 357 -2.07 7.07 10.43
C THR A 357 -2.21 5.65 10.97
N GLY A 358 -3.46 5.20 11.10
CA GLY A 358 -3.79 3.86 11.59
C GLY A 358 -3.86 3.80 13.12
N GLY A 359 -4.38 2.69 13.65
CA GLY A 359 -4.63 2.55 15.10
C GLY A 359 -3.38 2.68 15.97
N VAL A 360 -2.21 2.29 15.46
CA VAL A 360 -0.94 2.36 16.20
C VAL A 360 -0.42 3.80 16.33
N ALA A 361 -0.94 4.76 15.54
CA ALA A 361 -0.61 6.18 15.70
C ALA A 361 -0.97 6.74 17.09
N ARG A 362 -1.88 6.07 17.82
CA ARG A 362 -2.24 6.38 19.21
C ARG A 362 -1.17 5.99 20.24
N ASN A 363 -0.17 5.20 19.85
CA ASN A 363 0.96 4.86 20.70
C ASN A 363 2.04 5.96 20.60
N GLU A 364 1.97 6.92 21.51
CA GLU A 364 2.91 8.05 21.56
C GLU A 364 4.37 7.61 21.71
N GLY A 365 4.63 6.47 22.36
CA GLY A 365 5.98 5.94 22.51
C GLY A 365 6.60 5.57 21.17
N ILE A 366 5.81 5.00 20.25
CA ILE A 366 6.27 4.69 18.89
C ILE A 366 6.46 5.97 18.08
N VAL A 367 5.53 6.91 18.17
CA VAL A 367 5.62 8.20 17.47
C VAL A 367 6.94 8.89 17.85
N ARG A 368 7.23 9.05 19.14
CA ARG A 368 8.46 9.70 19.62
C ARG A 368 9.73 9.02 19.13
N VAL A 369 9.80 7.69 19.26
CA VAL A 369 10.99 6.95 18.81
C VAL A 369 11.14 7.01 17.28
N LEU A 370 10.04 7.09 16.54
CA LEU A 370 10.09 7.26 15.10
C LEU A 370 10.52 8.68 14.71
N GLU A 371 10.05 9.72 15.42
CA GLU A 371 10.53 11.10 15.27
C GLU A 371 12.05 11.20 15.48
N GLU A 372 12.57 10.58 16.55
CA GLU A 372 14.02 10.53 16.83
C GLU A 372 14.79 9.86 15.68
N LYS A 373 14.24 8.79 15.09
CA LYS A 373 14.87 8.09 13.96
C LYS A 373 14.81 8.86 12.66
N LEU A 374 13.73 9.60 12.42
CA LEU A 374 13.55 10.40 11.21
C LEU A 374 14.23 11.77 11.33
N GLY A 375 14.55 12.21 12.55
CA GLY A 375 15.20 13.51 12.81
C GLY A 375 14.25 14.70 12.73
N THR A 376 12.94 14.46 12.74
CA THR A 376 11.90 15.48 12.53
C THR A 376 10.60 15.08 13.21
N ARG A 377 9.67 16.03 13.34
CA ARG A 377 8.35 15.78 13.92
C ARG A 377 7.43 15.04 12.96
N ILE A 378 6.57 14.21 13.51
CA ILE A 378 5.53 13.49 12.77
C ILE A 378 4.20 14.10 13.13
N TYR A 379 3.43 14.50 12.12
CA TYR A 379 2.07 14.95 12.32
C TYR A 379 1.15 13.76 12.62
N VAL A 380 0.38 13.84 13.70
CA VAL A 380 -0.63 12.84 14.07
C VAL A 380 -1.94 13.56 14.33
N SER A 381 -2.93 13.31 13.48
CA SER A 381 -4.28 13.86 13.64
C SER A 381 -5.04 13.08 14.73
N GLU A 382 -5.98 13.74 15.42
CA GLU A 382 -6.97 13.05 16.26
C GLU A 382 -7.79 12.01 15.47
N TYR A 383 -7.91 12.19 14.15
CA TYR A 383 -8.59 11.27 13.23
C TYR A 383 -7.63 10.29 12.53
N ALA A 384 -6.40 10.11 13.02
CA ALA A 384 -5.38 9.26 12.39
C ALA A 384 -5.87 7.83 12.08
N GLN A 385 -6.66 7.23 12.96
CA GLN A 385 -7.26 5.90 12.73
C GLN A 385 -8.34 5.92 11.63
N LEU A 386 -9.04 7.04 11.45
CA LEU A 386 -10.13 7.19 10.47
C LEU A 386 -9.63 7.58 9.08
N CYS A 387 -8.31 7.76 8.89
CA CYS A 387 -7.74 8.35 7.68
C CYS A 387 -8.18 7.65 6.39
N GLY A 388 -8.19 6.30 6.36
CA GLY A 388 -8.67 5.54 5.21
C GLY A 388 -10.15 5.76 4.93
N ALA A 389 -11.00 5.74 5.97
CA ALA A 389 -12.43 6.00 5.84
C ALA A 389 -12.74 7.45 5.41
N ILE A 390 -11.98 8.43 5.90
CA ILE A 390 -12.06 9.84 5.45
C ILE A 390 -11.74 9.92 3.97
N GLY A 391 -10.64 9.31 3.53
CA GLY A 391 -10.25 9.28 2.13
C GLY A 391 -11.31 8.65 1.23
N ALA A 392 -11.89 7.52 1.66
CA ALA A 392 -12.98 6.88 0.94
C ALA A 392 -14.22 7.79 0.84
N ALA A 393 -14.61 8.46 1.92
CA ALA A 393 -15.76 9.38 1.92
C ALA A 393 -15.53 10.62 1.03
N LEU A 394 -14.29 11.13 0.98
CA LEU A 394 -13.91 12.23 0.07
C LEU A 394 -13.97 11.81 -1.39
N ILE A 395 -13.48 10.60 -1.70
CA ILE A 395 -13.60 10.04 -3.05
C ILE A 395 -15.07 9.82 -3.40
N ALA A 396 -15.90 9.40 -2.44
CA ALA A 396 -17.33 9.29 -2.65
C ALA A 396 -17.96 10.64 -3.06
N ILE A 397 -17.49 11.77 -2.52
CA ILE A 397 -17.93 13.12 -2.94
C ILE A 397 -17.44 13.46 -4.35
N ASP A 398 -16.17 13.19 -4.64
CA ASP A 398 -15.56 13.57 -5.93
C ASP A 398 -16.15 12.79 -7.13
N VAL A 399 -16.84 11.66 -6.87
CA VAL A 399 -17.49 10.79 -7.87
C VAL A 399 -19.04 10.86 -7.80
N VAL A 400 -19.60 11.84 -7.09
CA VAL A 400 -21.02 12.25 -7.19
C VAL A 400 -21.09 13.40 -8.19
#